data_AF-A0A143G688-F1
#
_entry.id   AF-A0A143G688-F1
#
_cell.length_a   1.000
_cell.length_b   1.000
_cell.length_c   1.000
_cell.angle_alpha   90.00
_cell.angle_beta   90.00
_cell.angle_gamma   90.00
#
_symmetry.space_group_name_H-M   'P 1'
#
loop_
_entity.id
_entity.type
_entity.pdbx_description
1 polymer ?
#
loop_
_entity_poly.entity_id
_entity_poly.type
_entity_poly.pdbx_seq_one_letter_code
_entity_poly.pdbx_strand_id
1 'polypeptide(L)'
;MTYLYGAGILTAVVAAAALRAETDKQVGWHKSLSNIPLTGPTGISRPITWDLEDPDTDAGYLNSKEITTLIQHQGFRFWGNRTCSADPDFAFEVSTRTAQFLLDTIINGCFPFVDEPLTPFLAKDIIDSIDAELQEHVGAKRLLGASVWYDPNENSTTQLQQGQMWVDYNYTPVPPLENLGLNQRITGRYLVDFAQMINGANSTTEGV
;
A
#
# COMPACT_ATOMS: atom_id res chain seq x y z
N MET A 1 16.36 30.58 3.45
CA MET A 1 15.65 29.36 3.03
C MET A 1 16.04 29.10 1.59
N THR A 2 16.90 28.13 1.33
CA THR A 2 17.43 27.85 -0.02
C THR A 2 16.45 26.93 -0.72
N TYR A 3 15.81 27.41 -1.79
CA TYR A 3 14.89 26.59 -2.59
C TYR A 3 15.70 25.55 -3.37
N LEU A 4 15.53 24.27 -3.02
CA LEU A 4 16.21 23.15 -3.71
C LEU A 4 15.86 23.03 -5.20
N TYR A 5 14.75 23.64 -5.64
CA TYR A 5 14.19 23.49 -6.98
C TYR A 5 14.05 24.81 -7.78
N GLY A 6 14.69 25.91 -7.32
CA GLY A 6 14.59 27.22 -7.98
C GLY A 6 13.28 27.97 -7.75
N ALA A 7 13.17 29.19 -8.27
CA ALA A 7 11.94 29.98 -8.24
C ALA A 7 11.08 29.67 -9.47
N GLY A 8 9.86 29.18 -9.25
CA GLY A 8 8.91 28.83 -10.32
C GLY A 8 7.69 28.08 -9.79
N ILE A 9 6.65 27.95 -10.61
CA ILE A 9 5.51 27.07 -10.30
C ILE A 9 5.93 25.64 -10.62
N LEU A 10 6.25 24.86 -9.59
CA LEU A 10 6.41 23.42 -9.74
C LEU A 10 5.00 22.80 -9.88
N THR A 11 4.78 21.98 -10.91
CA THR A 11 3.48 21.32 -11.07
C THR A 11 3.33 20.27 -9.96
N ALA A 12 2.10 20.10 -9.46
CA ALA A 12 1.81 19.08 -8.44
C ALA A 12 2.21 17.67 -8.89
N VAL A 13 2.16 17.40 -10.19
CA VAL A 13 2.59 16.13 -10.80
C VAL A 13 4.07 15.87 -10.59
N VAL A 14 4.94 16.87 -10.78
CA VAL A 14 6.40 16.71 -10.56
C VAL A 14 6.69 16.45 -9.08
N ALA A 15 6.03 17.18 -8.17
CA ALA A 15 6.16 16.94 -6.74
C ALA A 15 5.68 15.53 -6.34
N ALA A 16 4.55 15.08 -6.89
CA ALA A 16 4.02 13.74 -6.64
C ALA A 16 4.99 12.67 -7.14
N ALA A 17 5.52 12.80 -8.36
CA ALA A 17 6.50 11.86 -8.92
C ALA A 17 7.79 11.80 -8.10
N ALA A 18 8.30 12.96 -7.65
CA ALA A 18 9.50 13.02 -6.81
C ALA A 18 9.27 12.36 -5.45
N LEU A 19 8.16 12.69 -4.78
CA LEU A 19 7.79 12.10 -3.49
C LEU A 19 7.59 10.59 -3.61
N ARG A 20 7.01 10.14 -4.72
CA ARG A 20 6.79 8.73 -5.01
C ARG A 20 8.11 7.97 -5.13
N ALA A 21 9.06 8.50 -5.89
CA ALA A 21 10.40 7.91 -6.02
C ALA A 21 11.16 7.91 -4.68
N GLU A 22 11.04 8.97 -3.88
CA GLU A 22 11.62 9.02 -2.54
C GLU A 22 11.01 7.96 -1.61
N THR A 23 9.67 7.86 -1.61
CA THR A 23 8.93 6.89 -0.78
C THR A 23 9.25 5.46 -1.18
N ASP A 24 9.37 5.17 -2.48
CA ASP A 24 9.76 3.84 -2.99
C ASP A 24 11.14 3.44 -2.47
N LYS A 25 12.08 4.39 -2.40
CA LYS A 25 13.44 4.15 -1.91
C LYS A 25 13.52 4.01 -0.38
N GLN A 26 12.77 4.82 0.36
CA GLN A 26 12.89 4.88 1.83
C GLN A 26 12.01 3.86 2.55
N VAL A 27 10.79 3.64 2.03
CA VAL A 27 9.78 2.78 2.67
C VAL A 27 9.46 1.59 1.76
N GLY A 28 9.19 1.84 0.49
CA GLY A 28 8.84 0.85 -0.51
C GLY A 28 7.56 1.22 -1.28
N TRP A 29 7.35 0.51 -2.39
CA TRP A 29 6.21 0.70 -3.30
C TRP A 29 4.84 0.46 -2.63
N HIS A 30 4.81 -0.33 -1.54
CA HIS A 30 3.59 -0.70 -0.82
C HIS A 30 3.01 0.46 0.02
N LYS A 31 3.75 1.56 0.19
CA LYS A 31 3.29 2.74 0.92
C LYS A 31 2.72 3.77 -0.06
N SER A 32 1.47 4.20 0.12
CA SER A 32 0.87 5.29 -0.69
C SER A 32 1.59 6.64 -0.48
N LEU A 33 1.55 7.49 -1.51
CA LEU A 33 2.04 8.87 -1.46
C LEU A 33 1.23 9.77 -0.50
N SER A 34 -0.02 9.39 -0.19
CA SER A 34 -0.92 10.16 0.67
C SER A 34 -0.39 10.29 2.10
N ASN A 35 -0.61 11.46 2.69
CA ASN A 35 -0.25 11.80 4.06
C ASN A 35 1.25 11.71 4.39
N ILE A 36 2.13 11.86 3.39
CA ILE A 36 3.58 12.01 3.59
C ILE A 36 3.94 13.51 3.54
N PRO A 37 4.75 14.02 4.50
CA PRO A 37 5.22 15.41 4.45
C PRO A 37 6.01 15.68 3.17
N LEU A 38 5.63 16.73 2.46
CA LEU A 38 6.27 17.20 1.24
C LEU A 38 7.16 18.41 1.53
N THR A 39 8.43 18.31 1.13
CA THR A 39 9.40 19.41 1.26
C THR A 39 9.43 20.24 -0.02
N GLY A 40 9.42 21.57 0.10
CA GLY A 40 9.63 22.49 -1.02
C GLY A 40 8.45 23.41 -1.36
N PRO A 41 7.19 22.91 -1.40
CA PRO A 41 6.05 23.79 -1.65
C PRO A 41 5.92 24.89 -0.59
N THR A 42 5.60 26.09 -1.05
CA THR A 42 5.31 27.26 -0.19
C THR A 42 3.83 27.65 -0.21
N GLY A 43 3.04 27.02 -1.09
CA GLY A 43 1.62 27.31 -1.27
C GLY A 43 0.98 26.42 -2.32
N ILE A 44 -0.34 26.51 -2.41
CA ILE A 44 -1.17 25.89 -3.45
C ILE A 44 -1.72 26.96 -4.39
N SER A 45 -1.86 26.63 -5.67
CA SER A 45 -2.34 27.58 -6.69
C SER A 45 -3.81 27.98 -6.50
N ARG A 46 -4.60 27.11 -5.86
CA ARG A 46 -5.99 27.36 -5.47
C ARG A 46 -6.19 26.89 -4.04
N PRO A 47 -6.54 27.80 -3.11
CA PRO A 47 -6.94 27.40 -1.76
C PRO A 47 -8.14 26.46 -1.82
N ILE A 48 -8.09 25.39 -1.02
CA ILE A 48 -9.19 24.44 -0.83
C ILE A 48 -9.39 24.25 0.67
N THR A 49 -10.63 24.03 1.08
CA THR A 49 -10.96 23.65 2.44
C THR A 49 -10.61 22.19 2.71
N TRP A 50 -10.15 21.93 3.94
CA TRP A 50 -9.86 20.60 4.45
C TRP A 50 -10.04 20.59 5.96
N ASP A 51 -10.61 19.52 6.46
CA ASP A 51 -10.79 19.22 7.87
C ASP A 51 -10.54 17.72 8.08
N LEU A 52 -10.07 17.35 9.26
CA LEU A 52 -9.80 15.96 9.61
C LEU A 52 -11.08 15.22 10.05
N GLU A 53 -12.01 15.95 10.67
CA GLU A 53 -13.24 15.42 11.27
C GLU A 53 -14.42 15.55 10.30
N ASP A 54 -14.41 16.57 9.43
CA ASP A 54 -15.48 16.83 8.46
C ASP A 54 -15.10 16.43 7.03
N PRO A 55 -15.74 15.41 6.43
CA PRO A 55 -15.55 15.06 5.03
C PRO A 55 -16.19 16.05 4.05
N ASP A 56 -17.11 16.93 4.48
CA ASP A 56 -17.78 17.93 3.63
C ASP A 56 -16.90 19.16 3.38
N THR A 57 -15.76 18.90 2.73
CA THR A 57 -14.75 19.91 2.37
C THR A 57 -14.41 19.82 0.90
N ASP A 58 -13.79 20.86 0.34
CA ASP A 58 -13.33 20.86 -1.06
C ASP A 58 -12.38 19.67 -1.32
N ALA A 59 -11.48 19.39 -0.37
CA ALA A 59 -10.58 18.25 -0.46
C ALA A 59 -11.33 16.91 -0.40
N GLY A 60 -12.35 16.78 0.46
CA GLY A 60 -13.20 15.59 0.55
C GLY A 60 -14.02 15.37 -0.73
N TYR A 61 -14.65 16.41 -1.26
CA TYR A 61 -15.39 16.38 -2.52
C TYR A 61 -14.50 15.95 -3.69
N LEU A 62 -13.30 16.52 -3.83
CA LEU A 62 -12.37 16.17 -4.90
C LEU A 62 -11.88 14.71 -4.77
N ASN A 63 -11.58 14.25 -3.55
CA ASN A 63 -11.20 12.85 -3.32
C ASN A 63 -12.34 11.87 -3.63
N SER A 64 -13.60 12.25 -3.38
CA SER A 64 -14.77 11.45 -3.79
C SER A 64 -14.89 11.27 -5.31
N LYS A 65 -14.16 12.09 -6.08
CA LYS A 65 -14.03 12.04 -7.54
C LYS A 65 -12.65 11.56 -7.98
N GLU A 66 -11.93 10.86 -7.10
CA GLU A 66 -10.62 10.26 -7.38
C GLU A 66 -9.53 11.30 -7.71
N ILE A 67 -9.73 12.56 -7.28
CA ILE A 67 -8.77 13.64 -7.46
C ILE A 67 -8.00 13.83 -6.15
N THR A 68 -6.71 13.46 -6.18
CA THR A 68 -5.79 13.74 -5.08
C THR A 68 -5.50 15.23 -4.99
N THR A 69 -5.55 15.77 -3.77
CA THR A 69 -5.32 17.19 -3.50
C THR A 69 -4.04 17.40 -2.68
N LEU A 70 -3.66 18.66 -2.47
CA LEU A 70 -2.60 19.04 -1.53
C LEU A 70 -3.22 19.81 -0.38
N ILE A 71 -2.98 19.35 0.84
CA ILE A 71 -3.44 19.99 2.08
C ILE A 71 -2.25 20.58 2.84
N GLN A 72 -2.53 21.53 3.74
CA GLN A 72 -1.54 22.09 4.65
C GLN A 72 -1.89 21.71 6.09
N HIS A 73 -1.40 20.56 6.54
CA HIS A 73 -1.56 20.08 7.90
C HIS A 73 -0.24 19.47 8.39
N GLN A 74 0.40 20.14 9.36
CA GLN A 74 1.75 19.79 9.83
C GLN A 74 2.75 19.69 8.66
N GLY A 75 2.74 20.71 7.79
CA GLY A 75 3.44 20.71 6.50
C GLY A 75 2.49 20.48 5.31
N PHE A 76 3.01 20.62 4.09
CA PHE A 76 2.25 20.25 2.89
C PHE A 76 2.22 18.74 2.75
N ARG A 77 1.07 18.18 2.40
CA ARG A 77 0.88 16.75 2.21
C ARG A 77 -0.08 16.51 1.05
N PHE A 78 0.17 15.48 0.27
CA PHE A 78 -0.87 14.98 -0.62
C PHE A 78 -1.97 14.32 0.21
N TRP A 79 -3.21 14.54 -0.21
CA TRP A 79 -4.40 14.00 0.42
C TRP A 79 -5.25 13.31 -0.64
N GLY A 80 -5.13 11.99 -0.67
CA GLY A 80 -5.72 11.13 -1.69
C GLY A 80 -4.76 10.05 -2.14
N ASN A 81 -5.29 8.84 -2.29
CA ASN A 81 -4.54 7.65 -2.69
C ASN A 81 -5.33 6.77 -3.67
N ARG A 82 -6.42 7.28 -4.21
CA ARG A 82 -7.24 6.60 -5.22
C ARG A 82 -6.73 6.89 -6.63
N THR A 83 -6.99 5.95 -7.53
CA THR A 83 -6.78 6.12 -8.99
C THR A 83 -8.12 6.40 -9.67
N CYS A 84 -8.08 6.83 -10.93
CA CYS A 84 -9.28 6.96 -11.77
C CYS A 84 -9.68 5.63 -12.45
N SER A 85 -9.30 4.49 -11.87
CA SER A 85 -9.61 3.17 -12.42
C SER A 85 -11.09 2.84 -12.24
N ALA A 86 -11.72 2.36 -13.31
CA ALA A 86 -13.06 1.77 -13.23
C ALA A 86 -13.07 0.38 -12.58
N ASP A 87 -11.91 -0.29 -12.55
CA ASP A 87 -11.73 -1.57 -11.89
C ASP A 87 -11.51 -1.37 -10.38
N PRO A 88 -12.40 -1.89 -9.51
CA PRO A 88 -12.29 -1.77 -8.06
C PRO A 88 -10.99 -2.32 -7.46
N ASP A 89 -10.39 -3.34 -8.07
CA ASP A 89 -9.15 -3.94 -7.56
C ASP A 89 -7.96 -2.97 -7.67
N PHE A 90 -8.04 -2.06 -8.64
CA PHE A 90 -7.06 -1.00 -8.89
C PHE A 90 -7.51 0.38 -8.38
N ALA A 91 -8.55 0.44 -7.52
CA ALA A 91 -9.06 1.69 -6.98
C ALA A 91 -8.00 2.48 -6.20
N PHE A 92 -7.02 1.80 -5.59
CA PHE A 92 -5.92 2.44 -4.86
C PHE A 92 -4.62 2.47 -5.67
N GLU A 93 -3.89 3.57 -5.57
CA GLU A 93 -2.54 3.76 -6.12
C GLU A 93 -1.62 2.58 -5.77
N VAL A 94 -1.67 2.13 -4.51
CA VAL A 94 -0.84 1.04 -4.00
C VAL A 94 -1.13 -0.26 -4.73
N SER A 95 -2.39 -0.59 -5.03
CA SER A 95 -2.75 -1.79 -5.78
C SER A 95 -2.12 -1.78 -7.17
N THR A 96 -2.27 -0.69 -7.91
CA THR A 96 -1.66 -0.52 -9.24
C THR A 96 -0.15 -0.58 -9.18
N ARG A 97 0.48 0.07 -8.20
CA ARG A 97 1.94 0.06 -8.03
C ARG A 97 2.47 -1.31 -7.67
N THR A 98 1.76 -2.06 -6.81
CA THR A 98 2.10 -3.43 -6.47
C THR A 98 2.10 -4.31 -7.72
N ALA A 99 1.03 -4.23 -8.52
CA ALA A 99 0.89 -5.03 -9.74
C ALA A 99 2.03 -4.78 -10.74
N GLN A 100 2.34 -3.51 -11.01
CA GLN A 100 3.42 -3.14 -11.92
C GLN A 100 4.79 -3.59 -11.41
N PHE A 101 5.07 -3.37 -10.13
CA PHE A 101 6.33 -3.78 -9.52
C PHE A 101 6.52 -5.30 -9.56
N LEU A 102 5.49 -6.07 -9.20
CA LEU A 102 5.57 -7.53 -9.21
C LEU A 102 5.75 -8.06 -10.63
N LEU A 103 5.01 -7.51 -11.60
CA LEU A 103 5.13 -7.91 -13.00
C LEU A 103 6.56 -7.69 -13.51
N ASP A 104 7.11 -6.48 -13.32
CA ASP A 104 8.47 -6.16 -13.75
C ASP A 104 9.51 -7.04 -13.03
N THR A 105 9.33 -7.29 -11.73
CA THR A 105 10.25 -8.11 -10.93
C THR A 105 10.26 -9.56 -11.41
N ILE A 106 9.09 -10.16 -11.60
CA ILE A 106 8.94 -11.54 -12.04
C ILE A 106 9.46 -11.71 -13.48
N ILE A 107 9.09 -10.82 -14.40
CA ILE A 107 9.57 -10.88 -15.78
C ILE A 107 11.11 -10.81 -15.84
N ASN A 108 11.71 -9.88 -15.10
CA ASN A 108 13.17 -9.76 -15.06
C ASN A 108 13.83 -10.98 -14.40
N GLY A 109 13.22 -11.51 -13.34
CA GLY A 109 13.68 -12.74 -12.66
C GLY A 109 13.60 -13.99 -13.53
N CYS A 110 12.65 -14.04 -14.47
CA CYS A 110 12.47 -15.15 -15.39
C CYS A 110 13.44 -15.14 -16.58
N PHE A 111 14.17 -14.04 -16.81
CA PHE A 111 15.09 -13.91 -17.95
C PHE A 111 16.10 -15.07 -18.09
N PRO A 112 16.70 -15.62 -17.02
CA PRO A 112 17.64 -16.75 -17.13
C PRO A 112 17.02 -18.05 -17.65
N PHE A 113 15.68 -18.19 -17.63
CA PHE A 113 14.99 -19.39 -18.09
C PHE A 113 14.53 -19.31 -19.55
N VAL A 114 14.66 -18.13 -20.17
CA VAL A 114 14.28 -17.93 -21.57
C VAL A 114 15.20 -18.76 -22.47
N ASP A 115 14.62 -19.47 -23.42
CA ASP A 115 15.29 -20.38 -24.37
C ASP A 115 15.94 -21.64 -23.74
N GLU A 116 15.75 -21.88 -22.44
CA GLU A 116 16.17 -23.13 -21.80
C GLU A 116 15.23 -24.30 -22.18
N PRO A 117 15.71 -25.56 -22.18
CA PRO A 117 14.88 -26.71 -22.50
C PRO A 117 13.68 -26.86 -21.55
N LEU A 118 12.46 -26.75 -22.10
CA LEU A 118 11.22 -26.92 -21.34
C LEU A 118 11.06 -28.36 -20.85
N THR A 119 11.58 -28.62 -19.65
CA THR A 119 11.43 -29.89 -18.92
C THR A 119 10.53 -29.69 -17.71
N PRO A 120 9.89 -30.74 -17.18
CA PRO A 120 9.13 -30.63 -15.94
C PRO A 120 9.95 -30.12 -14.75
N PHE A 121 11.27 -30.37 -14.76
CA PHE A 121 12.20 -29.85 -13.76
C PHE A 121 12.36 -28.34 -13.88
N LEU A 122 12.61 -27.82 -15.09
CA LEU A 122 12.67 -26.37 -15.33
C LEU A 122 11.35 -25.67 -14.95
N ALA A 123 10.21 -26.26 -15.32
CA ALA A 123 8.90 -25.72 -14.96
C ALA A 123 8.74 -25.58 -13.44
N LYS A 124 9.18 -26.60 -12.68
CA LYS A 124 9.15 -26.59 -11.23
C LYS A 124 10.11 -25.55 -10.64
N ASP A 125 11.33 -25.44 -11.18
CA ASP A 125 12.31 -24.44 -10.75
C ASP A 125 11.81 -23.00 -10.98
N ILE A 126 11.13 -22.73 -12.10
CA ILE A 126 10.52 -21.43 -12.37
C ILE A 126 9.46 -21.12 -11.32
N ILE A 127 8.53 -22.05 -11.07
CA ILE A 127 7.46 -21.88 -10.09
C ILE A 127 8.02 -21.63 -8.70
N ASP A 128 9.02 -22.42 -8.28
CA ASP A 128 9.64 -22.29 -6.96
C ASP A 128 10.43 -20.99 -6.82
N SER A 129 11.05 -20.52 -7.90
CA SER A 129 11.76 -19.23 -7.92
C SER A 129 10.80 -18.05 -7.78
N ILE A 130 9.68 -18.06 -8.51
CA ILE A 130 8.65 -17.02 -8.40
C ILE A 130 8.00 -17.05 -7.02
N ASP A 131 7.67 -18.23 -6.49
CA ASP A 131 7.08 -18.34 -5.15
C ASP A 131 8.04 -17.81 -4.08
N ALA A 132 9.33 -18.18 -4.14
CA ALA A 132 10.33 -17.70 -3.19
C ALA A 132 10.42 -16.15 -3.17
N GLU A 133 10.43 -15.50 -4.33
CA GLU A 133 10.43 -14.04 -4.44
C GLU A 133 9.16 -13.42 -3.82
N LEU A 134 7.99 -13.96 -4.12
CA LEU A 134 6.73 -13.46 -3.57
C LEU A 134 6.65 -13.67 -2.05
N GLN A 135 7.11 -14.82 -1.55
CA GLN A 135 7.16 -15.11 -0.12
C GLN A 135 8.13 -14.16 0.62
N GLU A 136 9.22 -13.72 -0.01
CA GLU A 136 10.08 -12.69 0.57
C GLU A 136 9.30 -11.40 0.86
N HIS A 137 8.46 -10.97 -0.08
CA HIS A 137 7.63 -9.77 0.09
C HIS A 137 6.49 -9.95 1.10
N VAL A 138 5.94 -11.16 1.22
CA VAL A 138 4.99 -11.51 2.30
C VAL A 138 5.70 -11.42 3.66
N GLY A 139 6.89 -12.03 3.80
CA GLY A 139 7.70 -11.98 5.01
C GLY A 139 8.09 -10.55 5.41
N ALA A 140 8.37 -9.70 4.42
CA ALA A 140 8.65 -8.27 4.59
C ALA A 140 7.38 -7.41 4.84
N LYS A 141 6.18 -8.03 4.90
CA LYS A 141 4.88 -7.36 5.08
C LYS A 141 4.55 -6.33 3.99
N ARG A 142 5.10 -6.51 2.79
CA ARG A 142 4.78 -5.71 1.60
C ARG A 142 3.60 -6.28 0.84
N LEU A 143 3.32 -7.57 1.03
CA LEU A 143 2.12 -8.28 0.61
C LEU A 143 1.44 -8.92 1.83
N LEU A 144 0.12 -9.12 1.77
CA LEU A 144 -0.61 -9.88 2.79
C LEU A 144 -0.53 -11.39 2.54
N GLY A 145 -0.37 -11.80 1.29
CA GLY A 145 -0.24 -13.19 0.87
C GLY A 145 -0.01 -13.29 -0.63
N ALA A 146 0.54 -14.41 -1.07
CA ALA A 146 0.76 -14.75 -2.46
C ALA A 146 0.88 -16.27 -2.63
N SER A 147 0.56 -16.77 -3.82
CA SER A 147 0.77 -18.18 -4.19
C SER A 147 1.02 -18.31 -5.68
N VAL A 148 1.82 -19.30 -6.05
CA VAL A 148 2.17 -19.63 -7.44
C VAL A 148 1.88 -21.10 -7.70
N TRP A 149 1.30 -21.42 -8.84
CA TRP A 149 1.00 -22.80 -9.20
C TRP A 149 1.03 -23.02 -10.72
N TYR A 150 1.03 -24.29 -11.11
CA TYR A 150 0.85 -24.72 -12.48
C TYR A 150 -0.61 -25.11 -12.70
N ASP A 151 -1.35 -24.43 -13.56
CA ASP A 151 -2.67 -24.85 -13.98
C ASP A 151 -2.60 -25.71 -15.26
N PRO A 152 -2.98 -27.00 -15.21
CA PRO A 152 -3.04 -27.85 -16.40
C PRO A 152 -4.04 -27.38 -17.45
N ASN A 153 -5.07 -26.60 -17.06
CA ASN A 153 -6.08 -26.09 -18.00
C ASN A 153 -5.53 -24.96 -18.89
N GLU A 154 -4.59 -24.17 -18.36
CA GLU A 154 -3.90 -23.10 -19.10
C GLU A 154 -2.71 -23.62 -19.92
N ASN A 155 -2.34 -24.89 -19.73
CA ASN A 155 -1.16 -25.51 -20.34
C ASN A 155 -1.53 -26.79 -21.12
N SER A 156 -2.20 -26.61 -22.25
CA SER A 156 -2.52 -27.72 -23.14
C SER A 156 -1.26 -28.37 -23.74
N THR A 157 -1.34 -29.65 -24.11
CA THR A 157 -0.23 -30.37 -24.75
C THR A 157 0.25 -29.70 -26.04
N THR A 158 -0.65 -29.04 -26.78
CA THR A 158 -0.32 -28.33 -28.02
C THR A 158 0.50 -27.07 -27.74
N GLN A 159 0.21 -26.32 -26.67
CA GLN A 159 1.01 -25.16 -26.26
C GLN A 159 2.41 -25.58 -25.80
N LEU A 160 2.50 -26.64 -24.99
CA LEU A 160 3.78 -27.17 -24.52
C LEU A 160 4.66 -27.66 -25.68
N GLN A 161 4.07 -28.29 -26.70
CA GLN A 161 4.79 -28.67 -27.93
C GLN A 161 5.34 -27.47 -28.71
N GLN A 162 4.73 -26.29 -28.55
CA GLN A 162 5.19 -25.03 -29.13
C GLN A 162 6.18 -24.28 -28.21
N GLY A 163 6.59 -24.89 -27.09
CA GLY A 163 7.49 -24.27 -26.12
C GLY A 163 6.82 -23.19 -25.26
N GLN A 164 5.49 -23.15 -25.21
CA GLN A 164 4.73 -22.18 -24.42
C GLN A 164 4.32 -22.80 -23.09
N MET A 165 4.61 -22.09 -22.00
CA MET A 165 4.18 -22.44 -20.65
C MET A 165 3.62 -21.21 -19.95
N TRP A 166 2.49 -21.38 -19.28
CA TRP A 166 1.86 -20.39 -18.43
C TRP A 166 2.04 -20.78 -16.96
N VAL A 167 2.37 -19.78 -16.15
CA VAL A 167 2.47 -19.91 -14.69
C VAL A 167 1.46 -18.98 -14.08
N ASP A 168 0.60 -19.54 -13.24
CA ASP A 168 -0.43 -18.80 -12.54
C ASP A 168 0.08 -18.36 -11.18
N TYR A 169 -0.25 -17.12 -10.82
CA TYR A 169 0.04 -16.60 -9.50
C TYR A 169 -1.04 -15.61 -9.07
N ASN A 170 -1.26 -15.55 -7.76
CA ASN A 170 -2.09 -14.53 -7.12
C ASN A 170 -1.31 -13.84 -6.01
N TYR A 171 -1.77 -12.65 -5.65
CA TYR A 171 -1.21 -11.87 -4.55
C TYR A 171 -2.29 -10.97 -3.96
N THR A 172 -2.11 -10.58 -2.70
CA THR A 172 -2.95 -9.58 -2.04
C THR A 172 -2.08 -8.38 -1.66
N PRO A 173 -2.25 -7.21 -2.31
CA PRO A 173 -1.54 -6.00 -1.94
C PRO A 173 -1.96 -5.54 -0.53
N VAL A 174 -1.11 -4.79 0.15
CA VAL A 174 -1.46 -4.19 1.45
C VAL A 174 -2.37 -2.97 1.21
N PRO A 175 -3.63 -3.00 1.63
CA PRO A 175 -4.53 -1.88 1.41
C PRO A 175 -4.12 -0.68 2.28
N PRO A 176 -4.16 0.55 1.75
CA PRO A 176 -3.99 1.72 2.59
C PRO A 176 -5.19 1.88 3.54
N LEU A 177 -4.92 2.28 4.78
CA LEU A 177 -5.97 2.67 5.72
C LEU A 177 -6.48 4.07 5.34
N GLU A 178 -7.36 4.13 4.35
CA GLU A 178 -7.95 5.38 3.85
C GLU A 178 -8.91 6.01 4.89
N ASN A 179 -9.76 5.19 5.52
CA ASN A 179 -10.78 5.65 6.45
C ASN A 179 -10.69 4.88 7.77
N LEU A 180 -10.31 5.57 8.85
CA LEU A 180 -10.30 5.02 10.20
C LEU A 180 -11.51 5.55 10.98
N GLY A 181 -12.53 4.70 11.15
CA GLY A 181 -13.69 5.00 11.98
C GLY A 181 -13.47 4.64 13.45
N LEU A 182 -13.88 5.51 14.38
CA LEU A 182 -13.82 5.25 15.82
C LEU A 182 -15.22 5.05 16.39
N ASN A 183 -15.48 3.87 16.96
CA ASN A 183 -16.72 3.56 17.66
C ASN A 183 -16.57 3.85 19.16
N GLN A 184 -16.78 5.11 19.55
CA GLN A 184 -16.70 5.52 20.95
C GLN A 184 -17.90 4.98 21.75
N ARG A 185 -17.62 4.45 22.95
CA ARG A 185 -18.66 3.96 23.88
C ARG A 185 -18.35 4.44 25.29
N ILE A 186 -19.33 5.07 25.94
CA ILE A 186 -19.29 5.35 27.37
C ILE A 186 -19.72 4.07 28.10
N THR A 187 -18.98 3.67 29.14
CA THR A 187 -19.28 2.46 29.91
C THR A 187 -19.10 2.68 31.41
N GLY A 188 -20.09 2.25 32.19
CA GLY A 188 -20.02 2.23 33.65
C GLY A 188 -19.34 0.98 34.21
N ARG A 189 -18.85 0.06 33.37
CA ARG A 189 -18.26 -1.22 33.80
C ARG A 189 -17.08 -1.06 34.77
N TYR A 190 -16.41 0.09 34.70
CA TYR A 190 -15.26 0.41 35.56
C TYR A 190 -15.65 1.10 36.87
N LEU A 191 -16.94 1.42 37.05
CA LEU A 191 -17.46 2.03 38.27
C LEU A 191 -17.92 0.98 39.30
N VAL A 192 -18.00 -0.30 38.93
CA VAL A 192 -18.52 -1.37 39.80
C VAL A 192 -17.63 -1.57 41.04
N ASP A 193 -16.31 -1.48 40.87
CA ASP A 193 -15.35 -1.60 41.97
C ASP A 193 -14.83 -0.25 42.47
N PHE A 194 -15.57 0.83 42.23
CA PHE A 194 -15.14 2.19 42.57
C PHE A 194 -14.76 2.33 44.05
N ALA A 195 -15.50 1.66 44.95
CA ALA A 195 -15.17 1.61 46.38
C ALA A 195 -13.87 0.85 46.68
N GLN A 196 -13.58 -0.24 45.96
CA GLN A 196 -12.31 -0.98 46.11
C GLN A 196 -11.12 -0.21 45.51
N MET A 197 -11.35 0.56 44.44
CA MET A 197 -10.35 1.45 43.83
C MET A 197 -9.97 2.62 44.75
N ILE A 198 -10.94 3.19 45.49
CA ILE A 198 -10.66 4.22 46.49
C ILE A 198 -9.85 3.67 47.67
N ASN A 199 -10.15 2.44 48.10
CA ASN A 199 -9.57 1.84 49.29
C ASN A 199 -8.21 1.16 49.07
N GLY A 200 -7.66 1.19 47.84
CA GLY A 200 -6.27 0.87 47.48
C GLY A 200 -5.64 -0.34 48.18
N ALA A 201 -5.57 -1.48 47.48
CA ALA A 201 -4.41 -2.39 47.51
C ALA A 201 -3.72 -2.65 48.88
N ASN A 202 -4.47 -2.91 49.95
CA ASN A 202 -3.97 -3.49 51.20
C ASN A 202 -4.84 -4.69 51.59
N SER A 203 -4.63 -5.81 50.90
CA SER A 203 -4.92 -7.13 51.48
C SER A 203 -3.71 -8.04 51.25
N THR A 204 -2.54 -7.60 51.72
CA THR A 204 -1.58 -8.57 52.25
C THR A 204 -2.23 -9.19 53.47
N THR A 205 -2.69 -10.41 53.26
CA THR A 205 -2.88 -11.46 54.26
C THR A 205 -1.89 -11.30 55.42
N GLU A 206 -2.36 -10.84 56.58
CA GLU A 206 -1.73 -11.21 57.85
C GLU A 206 -2.68 -12.19 58.53
N GLY A 207 -2.19 -13.42 58.68
CA GLY A 207 -2.85 -14.42 59.49
C GLY A 207 -2.73 -14.06 60.97
N VAL A 208 -3.84 -14.24 61.69
CA VAL A 208 -3.93 -14.89 63.00
C VAL A 208 -5.23 -15.69 63.02
#